data_AF-A0A2C6AN73-F1
#
_entry.id   AF-A0A2C6AN73-F1
#
_cell.length_a   1.000
_cell.length_b   1.000
_cell.length_c   1.000
_cell.angle_alpha   90.00
_cell.angle_beta   90.00
_cell.angle_gamma   90.00
#
_symmetry.space_group_name_H-M   'P 1'
#
loop_
_entity.id
_entity.type
_entity.pdbx_description
1 polymer ?
#
loop_
_entity_poly.entity_id
_entity_poly.type
_entity_poly.pdbx_seq_one_letter_code
_entity_poly.pdbx_strand_id
1 'polypeptide(L)'
;MSISESISSLAGNRYIQELAFYGSLYALVLGTYSRKSAPVYNQKFKKTSGYHLPLHIVTGLTEITRYQLRAAKYDGQVLPNTFDIGLCFIWAWFGLLLTRSLRRGDPSTTRPTYQAAAIFRPVATVLAYFLQSVPLYRAGAKLINSFIYARSGVFIVHQSGIMRKHSYASVYALCIPISAVVAIYEADVTGAVAVYVALVMAVAQLNHHVSLRLRGCLSRPNDMITSCSVSDLFLLMMLVLGFADLDIMKEMQKRTSLIGDISDDYVSSRGSSMSSSSSSFPGKSQVHWGEPAPPSSSAQQQPQQPAMAMAS
;
A
#
# COMPACT_ATOMS: atom_id res chain seq x y z
N MET A 1 -45.86 10.59 -5.03
CA MET A 1 -44.73 9.71 -5.36
C MET A 1 -44.73 8.58 -4.34
N SER A 2 -44.96 7.34 -4.78
CA SER A 2 -45.07 6.20 -3.84
C SER A 2 -43.69 5.80 -3.33
N ILE A 3 -43.60 5.24 -2.12
CA ILE A 3 -42.33 4.74 -1.55
C ILE A 3 -41.63 3.75 -2.50
N SER A 4 -42.42 2.97 -3.27
CA SER A 4 -41.92 2.03 -4.27
C SER A 4 -41.22 2.72 -5.44
N GLU A 5 -41.74 3.85 -5.92
CA GLU A 5 -41.13 4.65 -7.01
C GLU A 5 -39.84 5.34 -6.54
N SER A 6 -39.80 5.78 -5.29
CA SER A 6 -38.59 6.34 -4.70
C SER A 6 -37.50 5.27 -4.52
N ILE A 7 -37.85 4.04 -4.14
CA ILE A 7 -36.89 2.93 -4.01
C ILE A 7 -36.39 2.47 -5.37
N SER A 8 -37.26 2.33 -6.38
CA SER A 8 -36.86 1.91 -7.73
C SER A 8 -35.98 2.97 -8.42
N SER A 9 -36.29 4.25 -8.25
CA SER A 9 -35.44 5.35 -8.76
C SER A 9 -34.09 5.44 -8.05
N LEU A 10 -34.03 5.18 -6.73
CA LEU A 10 -32.75 5.08 -6.02
C LEU A 10 -31.92 3.88 -6.49
N ALA A 11 -32.59 2.73 -6.70
CA ALA A 11 -31.96 1.50 -7.15
C ALA A 11 -31.42 1.61 -8.58
N GLY A 12 -32.00 2.47 -9.42
CA GLY A 12 -31.51 2.76 -10.77
C GLY A 12 -30.32 3.74 -10.83
N ASN A 13 -29.98 4.41 -9.73
CA ASN A 13 -28.91 5.41 -9.72
C ASN A 13 -27.54 4.73 -9.62
N ARG A 14 -26.74 4.82 -10.70
CA ARG A 14 -25.39 4.25 -10.78
C ARG A 14 -24.49 4.63 -9.60
N TYR A 15 -24.53 5.87 -9.12
CA TYR A 15 -23.67 6.32 -8.02
C TYR A 15 -24.06 5.69 -6.68
N ILE A 16 -25.36 5.42 -6.46
CA ILE A 16 -25.85 4.71 -5.28
C ILE A 16 -25.48 3.23 -5.35
N GLN A 17 -25.58 2.61 -6.53
CA GLN A 17 -25.11 1.23 -6.75
C GLN A 17 -23.61 1.11 -6.49
N GLU A 18 -22.81 2.04 -7.02
CA GLU A 18 -21.37 2.10 -6.76
C GLU A 18 -21.06 2.29 -5.27
N LEU A 19 -21.78 3.20 -4.59
CA LEU A 19 -21.61 3.42 -3.16
C LEU A 19 -21.94 2.15 -2.35
N ALA A 20 -23.02 1.46 -2.68
CA ALA A 20 -23.39 0.20 -2.03
C ALA A 20 -22.35 -0.90 -2.30
N PHE A 21 -21.89 -1.02 -3.54
CA PHE A 21 -20.84 -1.97 -3.93
C PHE A 21 -19.54 -1.70 -3.17
N TYR A 22 -19.02 -0.47 -3.20
CA TYR A 22 -17.81 -0.11 -2.46
C TYR A 22 -18.00 -0.26 -0.96
N GLY A 23 -19.14 0.17 -0.41
CA GLY A 23 -19.47 -0.01 0.99
C GLY A 23 -19.41 -1.48 1.42
N SER A 24 -19.99 -2.38 0.61
CA SER A 24 -19.96 -3.82 0.87
C SER A 24 -18.54 -4.40 0.80
N LEU A 25 -17.73 -3.97 -0.19
CA LEU A 25 -16.34 -4.38 -0.31
C LEU A 25 -15.50 -3.88 0.87
N TYR A 26 -15.65 -2.62 1.26
CA TYR A 26 -14.97 -2.06 2.42
C TYR A 26 -15.36 -2.82 3.70
N ALA A 27 -16.64 -3.13 3.89
CA ALA A 27 -17.09 -3.93 5.03
C ALA A 27 -16.49 -5.34 5.03
N LEU A 28 -16.45 -6.01 3.87
CA LEU A 28 -15.86 -7.35 3.74
C LEU A 28 -14.36 -7.33 3.99
N VAL A 29 -13.62 -6.43 3.36
CA VAL A 29 -12.16 -6.32 3.51
C VAL A 29 -11.81 -5.90 4.93
N LEU A 30 -12.42 -4.85 5.47
CA LEU A 30 -12.12 -4.40 6.84
C LEU A 30 -12.57 -5.44 7.87
N GLY A 31 -13.70 -6.12 7.66
CA GLY A 31 -14.19 -7.17 8.55
C GLY A 31 -13.27 -8.40 8.57
N THR A 32 -12.84 -8.87 7.39
CA THR A 32 -11.91 -10.01 7.28
C THR A 32 -10.53 -9.69 7.84
N TYR A 33 -9.99 -8.49 7.56
CA TYR A 33 -8.71 -8.05 8.11
C TYR A 33 -8.80 -7.76 9.61
N SER A 34 -9.88 -7.15 10.11
CA SER A 34 -10.04 -6.90 11.55
C SER A 34 -10.12 -8.21 12.33
N ARG A 35 -10.86 -9.22 11.84
CA ARG A 35 -10.95 -10.52 12.51
C ARG A 35 -9.61 -11.28 12.55
N LYS A 36 -8.81 -11.21 11.48
CA LYS A 36 -7.52 -11.93 11.40
C LYS A 36 -6.34 -11.16 11.98
N SER A 37 -6.37 -9.83 11.95
CA SER A 37 -5.23 -8.97 12.28
C SER A 37 -5.37 -8.21 13.60
N ALA A 38 -6.58 -8.02 14.15
CA ALA A 38 -6.78 -7.30 15.42
C ALA A 38 -6.01 -7.88 16.63
N PRO A 39 -5.95 -9.21 16.87
CA PRO A 39 -5.18 -9.73 18.01
C PRO A 39 -3.66 -9.51 17.84
N VAL A 40 -3.16 -9.53 16.60
CA VAL A 40 -1.74 -9.31 16.29
C VAL A 40 -1.37 -7.81 16.29
N TYR A 41 -2.30 -6.93 15.92
CA TYR A 41 -2.10 -5.48 15.88
C TYR A 41 -2.17 -4.83 17.28
N ASN A 42 -3.07 -5.30 18.15
CA ASN A 42 -3.35 -4.65 19.45
C ASN A 42 -2.18 -4.79 20.46
N GLN A 43 -1.35 -5.82 20.33
CA GLN A 43 -0.15 -5.98 21.16
C GLN A 43 1.07 -5.23 20.61
N LYS A 44 1.20 -5.06 19.28
CA LYS A 44 2.44 -4.57 18.64
C LYS A 44 2.44 -3.09 18.20
N PHE A 45 1.28 -2.45 18.04
CA PHE A 45 1.18 -1.05 17.55
C PHE A 45 0.98 0.03 18.62
N LYS A 46 1.05 -0.31 19.91
CA LYS A 46 0.72 0.62 21.01
C LYS A 46 1.60 1.86 21.13
N LYS A 47 2.79 1.94 20.50
CA LYS A 47 3.76 2.96 20.91
C LYS A 47 3.73 4.31 20.19
N THR A 48 3.43 4.47 18.89
CA THR A 48 3.52 5.84 18.29
C THR A 48 2.75 6.12 16.98
N SER A 49 2.16 5.14 16.29
CA SER A 49 1.56 5.34 14.95
C SER A 49 0.11 4.84 14.79
N GLY A 50 -0.60 4.62 15.90
CA GLY A 50 -1.94 4.00 15.89
C GLY A 50 -3.01 4.82 15.16
N TYR A 51 -2.89 6.15 15.12
CA TYR A 51 -3.94 7.05 14.63
C TYR A 51 -3.85 7.40 13.14
N HIS A 52 -2.67 7.31 12.52
CA HIS A 52 -2.49 7.75 11.13
C HIS A 52 -3.34 6.93 10.15
N LEU A 53 -3.36 5.61 10.30
CA LEU A 53 -4.11 4.71 9.41
C LEU A 53 -5.63 4.88 9.58
N PRO A 54 -6.21 4.88 10.80
CA PRO A 54 -7.61 5.20 11.00
C PRO A 54 -8.01 6.56 10.42
N LEU A 55 -7.22 7.61 10.65
CA LEU A 55 -7.52 8.95 10.13
C LEU A 55 -7.49 8.99 8.60
N HIS A 56 -6.49 8.36 7.97
CA HIS A 56 -6.43 8.22 6.51
C HIS A 56 -7.64 7.46 5.94
N ILE A 57 -8.07 6.38 6.60
CA ILE A 57 -9.25 5.60 6.16
C ILE A 57 -10.54 6.41 6.34
N VAL A 58 -10.76 7.00 7.53
CA VAL A 58 -11.99 7.74 7.84
C VAL A 58 -12.14 8.96 6.94
N THR A 59 -11.07 9.73 6.73
CA THR A 59 -11.12 10.90 5.84
C THR A 59 -11.40 10.50 4.40
N GLY A 60 -10.76 9.44 3.90
CA GLY A 60 -11.00 8.91 2.55
C GLY A 60 -12.43 8.39 2.37
N LEU A 61 -12.95 7.62 3.34
CA LEU A 61 -14.33 7.13 3.32
C LEU A 61 -15.34 8.28 3.40
N THR A 62 -15.07 9.28 4.23
CA THR A 62 -15.93 10.47 4.34
C THR A 62 -15.99 11.21 3.00
N GLU A 63 -14.83 11.44 2.36
CA GLU A 63 -14.73 12.15 1.10
C GLU A 63 -15.43 11.39 -0.05
N ILE A 64 -15.14 10.08 -0.23
CA ILE A 64 -15.78 9.30 -1.31
C ILE A 64 -17.29 9.15 -1.10
N THR A 65 -17.75 8.97 0.14
CA THR A 65 -19.19 8.88 0.45
C THR A 65 -19.89 10.19 0.09
N ARG A 66 -19.32 11.33 0.49
CA ARG A 66 -19.85 12.64 0.13
C ARG A 66 -19.86 12.87 -1.37
N TYR A 67 -18.77 12.50 -2.05
CA TYR A 67 -18.68 12.58 -3.51
C TYR A 67 -19.81 11.78 -4.16
N GLN A 68 -19.99 10.50 -3.80
CA GLN A 68 -20.99 9.63 -4.41
C GLN A 68 -22.43 10.10 -4.12
N LEU A 69 -22.73 10.56 -2.91
CA LEU A 69 -24.04 11.12 -2.59
C LEU A 69 -24.35 12.40 -3.38
N ARG A 70 -23.35 13.27 -3.56
CA ARG A 70 -23.50 14.48 -4.38
C ARG A 70 -23.61 14.11 -5.86
N ALA A 71 -22.83 13.14 -6.34
CA ALA A 71 -22.89 12.67 -7.72
C ALA A 71 -24.26 12.05 -8.03
N ALA A 72 -24.83 11.30 -7.09
CA ALA A 72 -26.19 10.78 -7.20
C ALA A 72 -27.24 11.90 -7.30
N LYS A 73 -27.07 12.99 -6.53
CA LYS A 73 -28.01 14.12 -6.50
C LYS A 73 -27.88 15.05 -7.72
N TYR A 74 -26.67 15.25 -8.22
CA TYR A 74 -26.35 16.22 -9.28
C TYR A 74 -25.91 15.56 -10.59
N ASP A 75 -26.33 14.31 -10.82
CA ASP A 75 -26.06 13.53 -12.04
C ASP A 75 -24.57 13.55 -12.47
N GLY A 76 -23.67 13.36 -11.50
CA GLY A 76 -22.23 13.34 -11.72
C GLY A 76 -21.55 14.70 -11.94
N GLN A 77 -22.32 15.80 -11.96
CA GLN A 77 -21.81 17.17 -12.07
C GLN A 77 -21.44 17.73 -10.69
N VAL A 78 -20.39 17.16 -10.10
CA VAL A 78 -19.93 17.55 -8.77
C VAL A 78 -18.64 18.34 -8.86
N LEU A 79 -18.61 19.49 -8.20
CA LEU A 79 -17.41 20.30 -7.99
C LEU A 79 -16.98 20.22 -6.52
N PRO A 80 -15.67 20.29 -6.24
CA PRO A 80 -15.16 20.30 -4.88
C PRO A 80 -15.58 21.61 -4.18
N ASN A 81 -15.79 21.54 -2.88
CA ASN A 81 -15.87 22.73 -2.03
C ASN A 81 -14.66 22.81 -1.10
N THR A 82 -14.57 23.87 -0.31
CA THR A 82 -13.47 24.09 0.65
C THR A 82 -13.34 22.96 1.68
N PHE A 83 -14.45 22.34 2.08
CA PHE A 83 -14.43 21.20 2.98
C PHE A 83 -13.85 19.95 2.33
N ASP A 84 -14.19 19.68 1.06
CA ASP A 84 -13.65 18.55 0.31
C ASP A 84 -12.12 18.73 0.08
N ILE A 85 -11.66 19.96 -0.17
CA ILE A 85 -10.23 20.30 -0.23
C ILE A 85 -9.55 19.98 1.11
N GLY A 86 -10.13 20.43 2.22
CA GLY A 86 -9.60 20.15 3.56
C GLY A 86 -9.48 18.66 3.87
N LEU A 87 -10.52 17.87 3.56
CA LEU A 87 -10.47 16.41 3.70
C LEU A 87 -9.36 15.79 2.83
N CYS A 88 -9.22 16.26 1.59
CA CYS A 88 -8.22 15.77 0.66
C CYS A 88 -6.79 16.02 1.18
N PHE A 89 -6.51 17.21 1.72
CA PHE A 89 -5.21 17.52 2.33
C PHE A 89 -4.93 16.69 3.58
N ILE A 90 -5.92 16.52 4.47
CA ILE A 90 -5.77 15.70 5.68
C ILE A 90 -5.48 14.24 5.26
N TRP A 91 -6.22 13.72 4.29
CA TRP A 91 -6.01 12.37 3.75
C TRP A 91 -4.59 12.20 3.18
N ALA A 92 -4.15 13.17 2.37
CA ALA A 92 -2.83 13.16 1.73
C ALA A 92 -1.71 13.25 2.78
N TRP A 93 -1.86 14.11 3.77
CA TRP A 93 -0.92 14.27 4.88
C TRP A 93 -0.72 12.96 5.64
N PHE A 94 -1.81 12.34 6.11
CA PHE A 94 -1.71 11.04 6.78
C PHE A 94 -1.23 9.94 5.85
N GLY A 95 -1.55 10.02 4.55
CA GLY A 95 -0.99 9.15 3.53
C GLY A 95 0.54 9.23 3.48
N LEU A 96 1.10 10.44 3.41
CA LEU A 96 2.54 10.66 3.42
C LEU A 96 3.19 10.19 4.72
N LEU A 97 2.60 10.48 5.88
CA LEU A 97 3.08 9.98 7.17
C LEU A 97 3.11 8.45 7.24
N LEU A 98 2.12 7.77 6.64
CA LEU A 98 2.12 6.31 6.51
C LEU A 98 3.20 5.81 5.55
N THR A 99 3.43 6.51 4.43
CA THR A 99 4.51 6.13 3.50
C THR A 99 5.90 6.25 4.10
N ARG A 100 6.08 7.14 5.09
CA ARG A 100 7.35 7.29 5.82
C ARG A 100 7.74 6.01 6.57
N SER A 101 6.76 5.31 7.14
CA SER A 101 6.97 4.08 7.91
C SER A 101 6.63 2.82 7.10
N LEU A 102 6.25 2.95 5.83
CA LEU A 102 5.78 1.84 5.03
C LEU A 102 6.93 0.90 4.66
N ARG A 103 6.95 -0.27 5.31
CA ARG A 103 7.86 -1.38 5.00
C ARG A 103 7.21 -2.53 4.22
N ARG A 104 5.92 -2.39 3.83
CA ARG A 104 5.17 -3.42 3.08
C ARG A 104 5.25 -3.18 1.58
N GLY A 105 5.42 -4.27 0.82
CA GLY A 105 5.68 -4.20 -0.62
C GLY A 105 7.17 -4.03 -0.92
N ASP A 106 7.50 -3.96 -2.19
CA ASP A 106 8.80 -3.47 -2.63
C ASP A 106 8.82 -1.93 -2.49
N PRO A 107 9.70 -1.36 -1.63
CA PRO A 107 9.77 0.08 -1.40
C PRO A 107 10.01 0.89 -2.68
N SER A 108 10.71 0.32 -3.67
CA SER A 108 11.08 1.03 -4.89
C SER A 108 9.89 1.32 -5.82
N THR A 109 8.83 0.52 -5.73
CA THR A 109 7.64 0.61 -6.61
C THR A 109 6.40 1.05 -5.85
N THR A 110 6.20 0.49 -4.66
CA THR A 110 4.99 0.66 -3.87
C THR A 110 4.89 2.07 -3.30
N ARG A 111 6.02 2.59 -2.81
CA ARG A 111 6.04 3.86 -2.08
C ARG A 111 5.89 5.09 -2.98
N PRO A 112 6.57 5.17 -4.15
CA PRO A 112 6.30 6.22 -5.13
C PRO A 112 4.83 6.27 -5.55
N THR A 113 4.17 5.11 -5.66
CA THR A 113 2.75 5.04 -6.01
C THR A 113 1.87 5.72 -4.97
N TYR A 114 2.08 5.43 -3.68
CA TYR A 114 1.33 6.08 -2.60
C TYR A 114 1.61 7.58 -2.50
N GLN A 115 2.87 7.98 -2.61
CA GLN A 115 3.25 9.40 -2.59
C GLN A 115 2.67 10.16 -3.79
N ALA A 116 2.71 9.57 -4.99
CA ALA A 116 2.08 10.12 -6.18
C ALA A 116 0.58 10.31 -5.98
N ALA A 117 -0.12 9.35 -5.35
CA ALA A 117 -1.54 9.54 -5.01
C ALA A 117 -1.76 10.68 -4.00
N ALA A 118 -0.89 10.80 -2.99
CA ALA A 118 -0.94 11.87 -2.01
C ALA A 118 -0.63 13.25 -2.61
N ILE A 119 0.10 13.34 -3.72
CA ILE A 119 0.33 14.58 -4.47
C ILE A 119 -0.81 14.84 -5.45
N PHE A 120 -1.15 13.83 -6.25
CA PHE A 120 -2.13 13.94 -7.34
C PHE A 120 -3.47 14.44 -6.84
N ARG A 121 -3.97 13.90 -5.72
CA ARG A 121 -5.32 14.20 -5.24
C ARG A 121 -5.47 15.66 -4.80
N PRO A 122 -4.64 16.22 -3.89
CA PRO A 122 -4.74 17.63 -3.55
C PRO A 122 -4.58 18.55 -4.76
N VAL A 123 -3.62 18.26 -5.65
CA VAL A 123 -3.41 19.06 -6.87
C VAL A 123 -4.64 19.02 -7.77
N ALA A 124 -5.18 17.84 -8.06
CA ALA A 124 -6.36 17.68 -8.91
C ALA A 124 -7.60 18.34 -8.29
N THR A 125 -7.82 18.17 -6.98
CA THR A 125 -8.96 18.77 -6.25
C THR A 125 -8.87 20.29 -6.20
N VAL A 126 -7.68 20.85 -5.94
CA VAL A 126 -7.46 22.31 -5.93
C VAL A 126 -7.62 22.90 -7.33
N LEU A 127 -7.03 22.27 -8.35
CA LEU A 127 -7.22 22.71 -9.75
C LEU A 127 -8.67 22.60 -10.18
N ALA A 128 -9.39 21.54 -9.79
CA ALA A 128 -10.81 21.41 -10.06
C ALA A 128 -11.64 22.52 -9.39
N TYR A 129 -11.25 22.97 -8.20
CA TYR A 129 -11.89 24.10 -7.51
C TYR A 129 -11.68 25.42 -8.26
N PHE A 130 -10.46 25.72 -8.69
CA PHE A 130 -10.18 26.98 -9.39
C PHE A 130 -10.68 26.99 -10.83
N LEU A 131 -10.51 25.89 -11.55
CA LEU A 131 -10.89 25.75 -12.96
C LEU A 131 -12.35 25.31 -13.14
N GLN A 132 -13.09 25.08 -12.05
CA GLN A 132 -14.46 24.57 -12.08
C GLN A 132 -14.59 23.30 -12.93
N SER A 133 -13.62 22.39 -12.79
CA SER A 133 -13.50 21.19 -13.65
C SER A 133 -14.00 19.94 -12.93
N VAL A 134 -15.19 19.47 -13.33
CA VAL A 134 -15.78 18.21 -12.85
C VAL A 134 -14.89 16.99 -13.13
N PRO A 135 -14.30 16.82 -14.33
CA PRO A 135 -13.43 15.67 -14.61
C PRO A 135 -12.21 15.59 -13.66
N LEU A 136 -11.55 16.73 -13.39
CA LEU A 136 -10.40 16.75 -12.49
C LEU A 136 -10.77 16.32 -11.07
N TYR A 137 -11.92 16.79 -10.55
CA TYR A 137 -12.36 16.37 -9.22
C TYR A 137 -12.75 14.89 -9.19
N ARG A 138 -13.44 14.39 -10.23
CA ARG A 138 -13.78 12.98 -10.36
C ARG A 138 -12.54 12.08 -10.36
N ALA A 139 -11.49 12.44 -11.10
CA ALA A 139 -10.22 11.71 -11.11
C ALA A 139 -9.57 11.67 -9.72
N GLY A 140 -9.53 12.80 -9.01
CA GLY A 140 -9.01 12.88 -7.65
C GLY A 140 -9.83 12.08 -6.63
N ALA A 141 -11.16 12.14 -6.71
CA ALA A 141 -12.06 11.44 -5.79
C ALA A 141 -12.04 9.92 -6.01
N LYS A 142 -12.16 9.46 -7.26
CA LYS A 142 -12.16 8.03 -7.61
C LYS A 142 -10.87 7.32 -7.26
N LEU A 143 -9.73 8.02 -7.26
CA LEU A 143 -8.44 7.47 -6.82
C LEU A 143 -8.47 6.96 -5.35
N ILE A 144 -9.41 7.39 -4.50
CA ILE A 144 -9.62 6.81 -3.16
C ILE A 144 -9.89 5.30 -3.24
N ASN A 145 -10.62 4.86 -4.26
CA ASN A 145 -10.99 3.45 -4.45
C ASN A 145 -9.77 2.55 -4.72
N SER A 146 -8.61 3.11 -5.05
CA SER A 146 -7.37 2.35 -5.21
C SER A 146 -7.01 1.52 -3.97
N PHE A 147 -7.39 1.98 -2.78
CA PHE A 147 -7.21 1.22 -1.55
C PHE A 147 -7.99 -0.10 -1.57
N ILE A 148 -9.29 -0.04 -1.88
CA ILE A 148 -10.12 -1.24 -1.86
C ILE A 148 -9.73 -2.20 -2.99
N TYR A 149 -9.41 -1.67 -4.16
CA TYR A 149 -8.88 -2.44 -5.28
C TYR A 149 -7.56 -3.13 -4.95
N ALA A 150 -6.63 -2.46 -4.26
CA ALA A 150 -5.38 -3.09 -3.83
C ALA A 150 -5.65 -4.27 -2.89
N ARG A 151 -6.55 -4.08 -1.92
CA ARG A 151 -6.89 -5.13 -0.93
C ARG A 151 -7.59 -6.31 -1.56
N SER A 152 -8.54 -6.06 -2.46
CA SER A 152 -9.22 -7.09 -3.23
C SER A 152 -8.24 -7.84 -4.13
N GLY A 153 -7.33 -7.13 -4.82
CA GLY A 153 -6.29 -7.73 -5.65
C GLY A 153 -5.37 -8.66 -4.85
N VAL A 154 -4.84 -8.19 -3.71
CA VAL A 154 -4.03 -9.01 -2.81
C VAL A 154 -4.81 -10.24 -2.33
N PHE A 155 -6.08 -10.07 -1.98
CA PHE A 155 -6.93 -11.18 -1.55
C PHE A 155 -7.12 -12.22 -2.67
N ILE A 156 -7.45 -11.77 -3.90
CA ILE A 156 -7.66 -12.64 -5.06
C ILE A 156 -6.37 -13.40 -5.41
N VAL A 157 -5.24 -12.71 -5.48
CA VAL A 157 -3.94 -13.35 -5.79
C VAL A 157 -3.58 -14.40 -4.73
N HIS A 158 -3.85 -14.10 -3.46
CA HIS A 158 -3.60 -15.03 -2.38
C HIS A 158 -4.52 -16.26 -2.42
N GLN A 159 -5.83 -16.07 -2.67
CA GLN A 159 -6.80 -17.18 -2.71
C GLN A 159 -6.63 -18.06 -3.96
N SER A 160 -6.40 -17.46 -5.12
CA SER A 160 -6.22 -18.19 -6.38
C SER A 160 -4.91 -18.98 -6.44
N GLY A 161 -3.91 -18.57 -5.67
CA GLY A 161 -2.59 -19.21 -5.65
C GLY A 161 -1.70 -18.88 -6.85
N ILE A 162 -2.10 -17.92 -7.70
CA ILE A 162 -1.38 -17.52 -8.93
C ILE A 162 0.08 -17.10 -8.66
N MET A 163 0.36 -16.59 -7.46
CA MET A 163 1.71 -16.16 -7.04
C MET A 163 2.24 -16.89 -5.81
N ARG A 164 1.88 -18.16 -5.59
CA ARG A 164 2.32 -18.96 -4.41
C ARG A 164 3.83 -18.97 -4.17
N LYS A 165 4.63 -18.91 -5.24
CA LYS A 165 6.11 -18.93 -5.18
C LYS A 165 6.73 -17.55 -4.94
N HIS A 166 5.96 -16.47 -5.01
CA HIS A 166 6.46 -15.12 -4.83
C HIS A 166 6.26 -14.62 -3.39
N SER A 167 7.10 -13.67 -2.98
CA SER A 167 6.96 -13.05 -1.67
C SER A 167 5.68 -12.20 -1.59
N TYR A 168 5.14 -12.06 -0.38
CA TYR A 168 4.04 -11.11 -0.12
C TYR A 168 4.38 -9.68 -0.57
N ALA A 169 5.64 -9.27 -0.47
CA ALA A 169 6.08 -7.95 -0.93
C ALA A 169 5.89 -7.78 -2.45
N SER A 170 6.21 -8.82 -3.23
CA SER A 170 6.03 -8.82 -4.69
C SER A 170 4.56 -8.71 -5.10
N VAL A 171 3.65 -9.38 -4.38
CA VAL A 171 2.21 -9.29 -4.63
C VAL A 171 1.71 -7.85 -4.40
N TYR A 172 2.16 -7.21 -3.32
CA TYR A 172 1.83 -5.81 -3.01
C TYR A 172 2.40 -4.84 -4.06
N ALA A 173 3.66 -5.05 -4.46
CA ALA A 173 4.34 -4.25 -5.48
C ALA A 173 3.60 -4.26 -6.83
N LEU A 174 2.92 -5.36 -7.16
CA LEU A 174 2.09 -5.48 -8.35
C LEU A 174 0.69 -4.88 -8.15
N CYS A 175 0.01 -5.26 -7.06
CA CYS A 175 -1.39 -4.91 -6.84
C CYS A 175 -1.61 -3.40 -6.65
N ILE A 176 -0.66 -2.69 -6.02
CA ILE A 176 -0.83 -1.29 -5.65
C ILE A 176 -0.78 -0.34 -6.86
N PRO A 177 0.20 -0.42 -7.77
CA PRO A 177 0.18 0.38 -9.01
C PRO A 177 -1.03 0.07 -9.88
N ILE A 178 -1.37 -1.23 -10.04
CA ILE A 178 -2.52 -1.64 -10.85
C ILE A 178 -3.81 -1.09 -10.25
N SER A 179 -3.99 -1.17 -8.93
CA SER A 179 -5.20 -0.68 -8.28
C SER A 179 -5.39 0.82 -8.44
N ALA A 180 -4.29 1.60 -8.40
CA ALA A 180 -4.34 3.03 -8.65
C ALA A 180 -4.71 3.34 -10.11
N VAL A 181 -4.13 2.62 -11.07
CA VAL A 181 -4.48 2.75 -12.49
C VAL A 181 -5.95 2.44 -12.73
N VAL A 182 -6.47 1.33 -12.17
CA VAL A 182 -7.88 0.96 -12.31
C VAL A 182 -8.80 2.01 -11.69
N ALA A 183 -8.46 2.55 -10.51
CA ALA A 183 -9.23 3.61 -9.86
C ALA A 183 -9.30 4.91 -10.68
N ILE A 184 -8.21 5.29 -11.35
CA ILE A 184 -8.21 6.47 -12.22
C ILE A 184 -8.90 6.19 -13.54
N TYR A 185 -8.75 4.99 -14.09
CA TYR A 185 -9.47 4.57 -15.29
C TYR A 185 -10.99 4.61 -15.07
N GLU A 186 -11.47 4.17 -13.90
CA GLU A 186 -12.88 4.26 -13.49
C GLU A 186 -13.41 5.71 -13.48
N ALA A 187 -12.53 6.70 -13.33
CA ALA A 187 -12.93 8.11 -13.37
C ALA A 187 -13.34 8.58 -14.78
N ASP A 188 -13.02 7.82 -15.82
CA ASP A 188 -13.36 8.12 -17.21
C ASP A 188 -12.87 9.50 -17.66
N VAL A 189 -11.59 9.80 -17.35
CA VAL A 189 -10.93 11.05 -17.70
C VAL A 189 -9.76 10.77 -18.63
N THR A 190 -9.85 11.26 -19.87
CA THR A 190 -8.82 11.08 -20.89
C THR A 190 -7.47 11.59 -20.40
N GLY A 191 -6.43 10.77 -20.53
CA GLY A 191 -5.06 11.12 -20.15
C GLY A 191 -4.74 11.07 -18.65
N ALA A 192 -5.73 10.95 -17.75
CA ALA A 192 -5.49 10.95 -16.31
C ALA A 192 -4.60 9.79 -15.85
N VAL A 193 -4.77 8.60 -16.44
CA VAL A 193 -3.90 7.44 -16.18
C VAL A 193 -2.45 7.72 -16.57
N ALA A 194 -2.24 8.30 -17.76
CA ALA A 194 -0.89 8.62 -18.26
C ALA A 194 -0.21 9.67 -17.36
N VAL A 195 -0.94 10.71 -16.96
CA VAL A 195 -0.45 11.74 -16.02
C VAL A 195 -0.08 11.11 -14.68
N TYR A 196 -0.91 10.21 -14.15
CA TYR A 196 -0.61 9.54 -12.89
C TYR A 196 0.62 8.64 -12.98
N VAL A 197 0.75 7.82 -14.03
CA VAL A 197 1.93 6.97 -14.24
C VAL A 197 3.19 7.83 -14.38
N ALA A 198 3.13 8.93 -15.14
CA ALA A 198 4.23 9.88 -15.25
C ALA A 198 4.60 10.47 -13.88
N LEU A 199 3.61 10.81 -13.04
CA LEU A 199 3.82 11.29 -11.69
C LEU A 199 4.49 10.23 -10.79
N VAL A 200 4.08 8.97 -10.87
CA VAL A 200 4.73 7.87 -10.13
C VAL A 200 6.21 7.78 -10.49
N MET A 201 6.54 7.85 -11.79
CA MET A 201 7.92 7.83 -12.26
C MET A 201 8.71 9.05 -11.78
N ALA A 202 8.12 10.24 -11.85
CA ALA A 202 8.73 11.48 -11.35
C ALA A 202 9.01 11.42 -9.84
N VAL A 203 8.07 10.89 -9.05
CA VAL A 203 8.23 10.70 -7.62
C VAL A 203 9.31 9.66 -7.31
N ALA A 204 9.39 8.57 -8.08
CA ALA A 204 10.45 7.58 -7.92
C ALA A 204 11.84 8.20 -8.18
N GLN A 205 11.97 9.01 -9.23
CA GLN A 205 13.21 9.75 -9.51
C GLN A 205 13.53 10.78 -8.42
N LEU A 206 12.53 11.49 -7.90
CA LEU A 206 12.69 12.42 -6.78
C LEU A 206 13.21 11.72 -5.54
N ASN A 207 12.61 10.59 -5.16
CA ASN A 207 13.07 9.77 -4.03
C ASN A 207 14.53 9.37 -4.21
N HIS A 208 14.90 8.89 -5.40
CA HIS A 208 16.27 8.52 -5.70
C HIS A 208 17.24 9.70 -5.59
N HIS A 209 16.87 10.85 -6.17
CA HIS A 209 17.68 12.06 -6.13
C HIS A 209 17.91 12.56 -4.70
N VAL A 210 16.84 12.68 -3.90
CA VAL A 210 16.94 13.13 -2.50
C VAL A 210 17.80 12.15 -1.70
N SER A 211 17.69 10.84 -1.94
CA SER A 211 18.51 9.82 -1.28
C SER A 211 20.00 9.96 -1.59
N LEU A 212 20.35 10.21 -2.85
CA LEU A 212 21.75 10.44 -3.26
C LEU A 212 22.32 11.68 -2.57
N ARG A 213 21.55 12.77 -2.51
CA ARG A 213 21.98 14.01 -1.83
C ARG A 213 22.18 13.78 -0.33
N LEU A 214 21.24 13.11 0.33
CA LEU A 214 21.33 12.79 1.75
C LEU A 214 22.50 11.84 2.06
N ARG A 215 22.81 10.86 1.20
CA ARG A 215 24.00 10.01 1.34
C ARG A 215 25.29 10.83 1.34
N GLY A 216 25.40 11.82 0.44
CA GLY A 216 26.53 12.73 0.40
C GLY A 216 26.71 13.50 1.71
N CYS A 217 25.61 13.99 2.30
CA CYS A 217 25.62 14.66 3.60
C CYS A 217 26.01 13.69 4.74
N LEU A 218 25.50 12.45 4.72
CA LEU A 218 25.82 11.43 5.73
C LEU A 218 27.31 11.06 5.79
N SER A 219 27.98 11.11 4.64
CA SER A 219 29.43 10.87 4.50
C SER A 219 30.29 12.04 5.03
N ARG A 220 29.70 13.20 5.29
CA ARG A 220 30.40 14.41 5.79
C ARG A 220 29.83 14.83 7.15
N PRO A 221 30.28 14.21 8.26
CA PRO A 221 29.67 14.40 9.58
C PRO A 221 29.71 15.84 10.12
N ASN A 222 30.64 16.69 9.64
CA ASN A 222 30.70 18.11 10.03
C ASN A 222 29.81 19.03 9.18
N ASP A 223 29.29 18.56 8.04
CA ASP A 223 28.35 19.29 7.16
C ASP A 223 26.91 18.85 7.46
N MET A 224 26.58 18.64 8.74
CA MET A 224 25.19 18.36 9.10
C MET A 224 24.31 19.49 8.54
N ILE A 225 23.07 19.18 8.17
CA ILE A 225 22.09 20.12 7.59
C ILE A 225 21.74 21.18 8.66
N THR A 226 22.66 22.11 8.90
CA THR A 226 22.57 23.25 9.83
C THR A 226 22.84 24.56 9.10
N SER A 227 23.19 24.52 7.81
CA SER A 227 23.30 25.69 6.95
C SER A 227 21.93 26.21 6.52
N CYS A 228 21.70 27.52 6.66
CA CYS A 228 20.48 28.25 6.23
C CYS A 228 20.30 28.32 4.69
N SER A 229 20.77 27.34 3.93
CA SER A 229 20.63 27.29 2.47
C SER A 229 19.24 26.80 2.08
N VAL A 230 18.67 27.38 1.02
CA VAL A 230 17.39 26.96 0.44
C VAL A 230 17.41 25.49 0.04
N SER A 231 18.56 24.99 -0.44
CA SER A 231 18.73 23.56 -0.79
C SER A 231 18.61 22.64 0.43
N ASP A 232 19.14 23.07 1.57
CA ASP A 232 19.13 22.30 2.81
C ASP A 232 17.73 22.27 3.42
N LEU A 233 17.02 23.41 3.38
CA LEU A 233 15.60 23.50 3.75
C LEU A 233 14.73 22.61 2.85
N PHE A 234 14.98 22.63 1.54
CA PHE A 234 14.26 21.76 0.59
C PHE A 234 14.48 20.28 0.89
N LEU A 235 15.73 19.86 1.11
CA LEU A 235 16.06 18.47 1.46
C LEU A 235 15.42 18.06 2.79
N LEU A 236 15.42 18.95 3.78
CA LEU A 236 14.75 18.72 5.06
C LEU A 236 13.24 18.57 4.89
N MET A 237 12.60 19.43 4.10
CA MET A 237 11.16 19.32 3.80
C MET A 237 10.84 18.02 3.07
N MET A 238 11.63 17.64 2.06
CA MET A 238 11.46 16.36 1.37
C MET A 238 11.62 15.18 2.33
N LEU A 239 12.62 15.21 3.21
CA LEU A 239 12.83 14.17 4.23
C LEU A 239 11.66 14.08 5.22
N VAL A 240 11.15 15.23 5.70
CA VAL A 240 10.01 15.30 6.64
C VAL A 240 8.75 14.73 5.99
N LEU A 241 8.49 15.08 4.72
CA LEU A 241 7.38 14.55 3.91
C LEU A 241 7.59 13.08 3.51
N GLY A 242 8.78 12.53 3.74
CA GLY A 242 9.11 11.15 3.48
C GLY A 242 9.52 10.85 2.04
N PHE A 243 10.06 11.83 1.29
CA PHE A 243 10.63 11.65 -0.04
C PHE A 243 12.12 11.32 0.02
N ALA A 244 12.46 10.07 0.32
CA ALA A 244 13.82 9.51 0.28
C ALA A 244 13.74 7.99 0.43
N ASP A 245 14.75 7.24 0.03
CA ASP A 245 14.83 5.79 0.20
C ASP A 245 14.69 5.43 1.67
N LEU A 246 13.96 4.34 1.92
CA LEU A 246 13.59 3.94 3.27
C LEU A 246 14.81 3.72 4.16
N ASP A 247 15.90 3.17 3.60
CA ASP A 247 17.12 2.88 4.36
C ASP A 247 17.86 4.16 4.76
N ILE A 248 17.88 5.16 3.87
CA ILE A 248 18.45 6.48 4.18
C ILE A 248 17.63 7.20 5.24
N MET A 249 16.31 7.10 5.18
CA MET A 249 15.45 7.69 6.20
C MET A 249 15.64 7.05 7.57
N LYS A 250 15.82 5.74 7.64
CA LYS A 250 16.12 5.05 8.91
C LYS A 250 17.47 5.49 9.46
N GLU A 251 18.49 5.58 8.62
CA GLU A 251 19.82 6.02 9.02
C GLU A 251 19.81 7.47 9.53
N MET A 252 19.12 8.37 8.82
CA MET A 252 18.93 9.76 9.25
C MET A 252 18.11 9.85 10.54
N GLN A 253 17.05 9.04 10.68
CA GLN A 253 16.27 8.99 11.91
C GLN A 253 17.12 8.52 13.08
N LYS A 254 17.92 7.45 12.92
CA LYS A 254 18.84 6.96 13.94
C LYS A 254 19.85 8.02 14.41
N ARG A 255 20.33 8.87 13.50
CA ARG A 255 21.24 9.99 13.85
C ARG A 255 20.54 11.17 14.52
N THR A 256 19.29 11.44 14.14
CA THR A 256 18.55 12.63 14.62
C THR A 256 17.75 12.33 15.91
N SER A 257 17.35 11.09 16.15
CA SER A 257 16.57 10.70 17.32
C SER A 257 17.47 10.13 18.42
N LEU A 258 17.69 10.92 19.48
CA LEU A 258 17.99 10.43 20.84
C LEU A 258 16.80 9.66 21.46
N ILE A 259 15.68 9.54 20.73
CA ILE A 259 14.42 8.94 21.16
C ILE A 259 14.24 7.61 20.43
N GLY A 260 13.91 6.58 21.21
CA GLY A 260 14.03 5.16 20.90
C GLY A 260 13.57 4.72 19.51
N ASP A 261 14.34 3.77 19.01
CA ASP A 261 14.15 3.04 17.77
C ASP A 261 12.68 2.63 17.60
N ILE A 262 12.08 2.96 16.45
CA ILE A 262 10.82 2.34 16.04
C ILE A 262 11.21 0.93 15.55
N SER A 263 11.48 0.05 16.51
CA SER A 263 11.73 -1.36 16.25
C SER A 263 10.42 -1.98 15.78
N ASP A 264 10.48 -2.64 14.62
CA ASP A 264 9.40 -3.49 14.15
C ASP A 264 10.02 -4.81 13.70
N ASP A 265 9.78 -5.83 14.51
CA ASP A 265 10.40 -7.17 14.47
C ASP A 265 9.98 -8.01 13.25
N TYR A 266 9.15 -7.50 12.34
CA TYR A 266 8.81 -8.24 11.12
C TYR A 266 9.97 -8.38 10.11
N VAL A 267 11.11 -7.71 10.35
CA VAL A 267 12.36 -7.88 9.60
C VAL A 267 13.45 -8.60 10.41
N SER A 268 13.24 -8.90 11.70
CA SER A 268 14.30 -9.50 12.54
C SER A 268 14.56 -11.00 12.29
N SER A 269 14.00 -11.59 11.22
CA SER A 269 14.38 -12.93 10.77
C SER A 269 15.45 -12.95 9.67
N ARG A 270 16.16 -11.85 9.40
CA ARG A 270 17.36 -11.91 8.56
C ARG A 270 18.43 -10.90 8.94
N GLY A 271 19.40 -11.40 9.71
CA GLY A 271 20.80 -10.96 9.61
C GLY A 271 21.13 -9.59 10.20
N SER A 272 21.23 -9.53 11.53
CA SER A 272 22.08 -8.55 12.20
C SER A 272 22.88 -9.23 13.31
N SER A 273 24.00 -9.83 12.94
CA SER A 273 25.12 -10.05 13.85
C SER A 273 26.44 -9.79 13.11
N MET A 274 27.11 -8.69 13.46
CA MET A 274 28.56 -8.65 13.43
C MET A 274 29.02 -8.87 14.86
N SER A 275 29.47 -10.10 15.15
CA SER A 275 30.77 -10.42 15.74
C SER A 275 30.74 -11.79 16.42
N SER A 276 31.65 -12.66 15.94
CA SER A 276 32.30 -13.79 16.62
C SER A 276 31.41 -14.79 17.37
N SER A 277 31.24 -15.97 16.79
CA SER A 277 31.74 -17.24 17.36
C SER A 277 31.37 -18.41 16.46
N SER A 278 32.35 -19.27 16.23
CA SER A 278 32.26 -20.56 15.56
C SER A 278 31.20 -21.47 16.20
N SER A 279 30.26 -21.98 15.40
CA SER A 279 29.71 -23.33 15.60
C SER A 279 28.88 -23.78 14.39
N SER A 280 29.06 -25.05 14.08
CA SER A 280 28.50 -25.80 12.96
C SER A 280 26.97 -25.78 12.94
N PHE A 281 26.38 -25.54 11.76
CA PHE A 281 24.94 -25.60 11.55
C PHE A 281 24.54 -26.83 10.72
N PRO A 282 23.83 -27.81 11.30
CA PRO A 282 22.88 -28.64 10.58
C PRO A 282 21.49 -27.96 10.59
N GLY A 283 20.71 -28.16 9.53
CA GLY A 283 19.25 -27.92 9.55
C GLY A 283 18.76 -26.66 8.87
N LYS A 284 18.62 -26.72 7.54
CA LYS A 284 17.66 -25.90 6.79
C LYS A 284 16.25 -26.40 7.13
N SER A 285 15.46 -25.67 7.91
CA SER A 285 14.02 -25.89 7.96
C SER A 285 13.35 -25.17 6.79
N GLN A 286 13.26 -25.86 5.65
CA GLN A 286 12.25 -25.55 4.65
C GLN A 286 10.88 -25.83 5.26
N VAL A 287 10.04 -24.81 5.38
CA VAL A 287 8.62 -25.01 5.65
C VAL A 287 7.99 -25.57 4.38
N HIS A 288 7.86 -26.90 4.32
CA HIS A 288 7.21 -27.63 3.25
C HIS A 288 5.69 -27.56 3.47
N TRP A 289 5.01 -26.71 2.70
CA TRP A 289 3.55 -26.71 2.64
C TRP A 289 3.11 -27.92 1.81
N GLY A 290 2.27 -28.76 2.42
CA GLY A 290 1.92 -30.09 1.94
C GLY A 290 1.52 -30.14 0.47
N GLU A 291 2.29 -30.91 -0.31
CA GLU A 291 1.82 -31.49 -1.55
C GLU A 291 0.87 -32.66 -1.23
N PRO A 292 -0.27 -32.79 -1.93
CA PRO A 292 -1.07 -33.99 -1.84
C PRO A 292 -0.28 -35.19 -2.37
N ALA A 293 -0.26 -36.28 -1.60
CA ALA A 293 0.46 -37.49 -1.94
C ALA A 293 -0.01 -38.04 -3.31
N PRO A 294 0.91 -38.37 -4.24
CA PRO A 294 0.53 -39.04 -5.47
C PRO A 294 0.02 -40.46 -5.17
N PRO A 295 -0.92 -40.98 -5.98
CA PRO A 295 -1.47 -42.31 -5.78
C PRO A 295 -0.37 -43.36 -5.90
N SER A 296 -0.28 -44.22 -4.87
CA SER A 296 0.68 -45.31 -4.79
C SER A 296 0.44 -46.35 -5.88
N SER A 297 1.32 -46.37 -6.90
CA SER A 297 1.45 -47.47 -7.83
C SER A 297 2.36 -48.54 -7.21
N SER A 298 1.75 -49.51 -6.54
CA SER A 298 2.44 -50.74 -6.11
C SER A 298 1.76 -51.96 -6.72
N ALA A 299 2.17 -52.29 -7.94
CA ALA A 299 2.00 -53.60 -8.54
C ALA A 299 3.15 -53.84 -9.53
N GLN A 300 3.74 -55.05 -9.48
CA GLN A 300 4.81 -55.59 -10.33
C GLN A 300 6.22 -55.09 -9.95
N GLN A 301 7.25 -55.92 -9.73
CA GLN A 301 7.53 -57.29 -10.15
C GLN A 301 8.61 -57.89 -9.23
N GLN A 302 8.41 -59.13 -8.77
CA GLN A 302 9.47 -59.97 -8.18
C GLN A 302 10.43 -60.46 -9.28
N PRO A 303 11.74 -60.49 -9.04
CA PRO A 303 12.63 -61.44 -9.69
C PRO A 303 12.90 -62.64 -8.77
N GLN A 304 12.62 -63.83 -9.31
CA GLN A 304 13.07 -65.11 -8.81
C GLN A 304 14.61 -65.16 -8.72
N GLN A 305 15.14 -65.73 -7.63
CA GLN A 305 16.46 -66.38 -7.65
C GLN A 305 16.45 -67.64 -6.76
N PRO A 306 17.34 -68.61 -7.05
CA PRO A 306 17.03 -70.03 -6.94
C PRO A 306 17.63 -70.72 -5.70
N ALA A 307 17.16 -71.94 -5.51
CA ALA A 307 17.53 -72.90 -4.47
C ALA A 307 19.04 -73.14 -4.31
N MET A 308 19.46 -73.33 -3.07
CA MET A 308 20.56 -74.25 -2.74
C MET A 308 20.34 -74.87 -1.36
N ALA A 309 20.77 -76.13 -1.29
CA ALA A 309 20.36 -77.17 -0.36
C ALA A 309 21.28 -77.33 0.86
N MET A 310 20.84 -78.28 1.71
CA MET A 310 21.61 -79.06 2.69
C MET A 310 21.87 -78.38 4.03
N ALA A 311 21.89 -79.06 5.17
CA ALA A 311 21.47 -80.39 5.63
C ALA A 311 21.77 -80.40 7.13
N SER A 312 20.96 -81.08 7.94
CA SER A 312 21.23 -81.78 9.22
C SER A 312 19.98 -81.78 10.08
#